data_AF-A0A950WSU6-F1
#
_entry.id   AF-A0A950WSU6-F1
#
_cell.length_a   1.000
_cell.length_b   1.000
_cell.length_c   1.000
_cell.angle_alpha   90.00
_cell.angle_beta   90.00
_cell.angle_gamma   90.00
#
_symmetry.space_group_name_H-M   'P 1'
#
loop_
_entity.id
_entity.type
_entity.pdbx_description
1 polymer ?
#
loop_
_entity_poly.entity_id
_entity_poly.type
_entity_poly.pdbx_seq_one_letter_code
_entity_poly.pdbx_strand_id
1 'polypeptide(L)'
;MSEYTPNDPSLAERFTNALNVGPSPERAEMRRMGAAMRRVIERLVNSKAPLDELREAADMLEEIAHTLEKHPQGRMYEFAESANAGAPLAFFDHSPVMGVSNPLAPPLKLEVIDDRVRGEVRYGSAYEGPPGAVHGGYVACAFDEVLGLAQTIGGHPGMTGTLTIRYRRPTPLYVDLRFDAGIDKVDGRKTYTSGTLYAGDDLCAEAEGLFIAVDMVKIAELMKRRADR
;
A
#
# COMPACT_ATOMS: atom_id res chain seq x y z
N MET A 1 3.16 25.92 20.28
CA MET A 1 1.76 25.84 20.72
C MET A 1 0.93 26.62 19.72
N SER A 2 0.31 25.94 18.76
CA SER A 2 -0.62 26.55 17.79
C SER A 2 -2.04 26.18 18.24
N GLU A 3 -2.90 27.19 18.35
CA GLU A 3 -4.27 27.11 18.83
C GLU A 3 -5.14 26.25 17.90
N TYR A 4 -5.97 25.40 18.51
CA TYR A 4 -7.04 24.63 17.87
C TYR A 4 -8.17 25.58 17.45
N THR A 5 -8.47 25.63 16.15
CA THR A 5 -9.61 26.40 15.62
C THR A 5 -10.86 25.49 15.53
N PRO A 6 -12.06 25.94 15.98
CA PRO A 6 -13.25 25.09 16.09
C PRO A 6 -13.90 24.61 14.78
N ASN A 7 -13.33 24.94 13.62
CA ASN A 7 -13.86 24.60 12.29
C ASN A 7 -12.98 23.57 11.55
N ASP A 8 -12.15 22.82 12.27
CA ASP A 8 -11.29 21.83 11.64
C ASP A 8 -12.08 20.54 11.33
N PRO A 9 -12.28 20.15 10.04
CA PRO A 9 -13.03 18.96 9.68
C PRO A 9 -12.43 17.69 10.30
N SER A 10 -13.30 16.74 10.65
CA SER A 10 -12.86 15.45 11.22
C SER A 10 -11.89 14.72 10.26
N LEU A 11 -11.04 13.83 10.77
CA LEU A 11 -10.14 13.04 9.93
C LEU A 11 -10.89 12.31 8.81
N ALA A 12 -12.08 11.79 9.09
CA ALA A 12 -12.97 11.14 8.12
C ALA A 12 -13.52 12.11 7.06
N GLU A 13 -13.82 13.35 7.43
CA GLU A 13 -14.33 14.39 6.53
C GLU A 13 -13.20 14.96 5.65
N ARG A 14 -11.98 15.11 6.19
CA ARG A 14 -10.76 15.37 5.41
C ARG A 14 -10.47 14.24 4.43
N PHE A 15 -10.68 12.99 4.84
CA PHE A 15 -10.57 11.80 3.98
C PHE A 15 -11.55 11.90 2.80
N THR A 16 -12.81 12.19 3.09
CA THR A 16 -13.89 12.29 2.09
C THR A 16 -13.65 13.45 1.11
N ASN A 17 -13.23 14.62 1.60
CA ASN A 17 -13.01 15.79 0.76
C ASN A 17 -11.78 15.66 -0.15
N ALA A 18 -10.71 15.02 0.33
CA ALA A 18 -9.53 14.76 -0.50
C ALA A 18 -9.77 13.69 -1.57
N LEU A 19 -10.74 12.78 -1.39
CA LEU A 19 -11.19 11.86 -2.45
C LEU A 19 -11.94 12.59 -3.57
N ASN A 20 -12.54 13.76 -3.27
CA ASN A 20 -13.37 14.51 -4.21
C ASN A 20 -12.60 15.49 -5.11
N VAL A 21 -11.30 15.71 -4.87
CA VAL A 21 -10.45 16.54 -5.73
C VAL A 21 -9.63 15.62 -6.64
N GLY A 22 -9.84 15.73 -7.95
CA GLY A 22 -9.09 14.97 -8.95
C GLY A 22 -7.57 15.23 -8.87
N PRO A 23 -6.72 14.33 -9.38
CA PRO A 23 -5.27 14.51 -9.34
C PRO A 23 -4.84 15.75 -10.15
N SER A 24 -3.75 16.40 -9.75
CA SER A 24 -3.11 17.43 -10.58
C SER A 24 -2.66 16.82 -11.93
N PRO A 25 -2.44 17.64 -12.98
CA PRO A 25 -1.92 17.14 -14.26
C PRO A 25 -0.63 16.32 -14.11
N GLU A 26 0.29 16.77 -13.26
CA GLU A 26 1.55 16.06 -12.98
C GLU A 26 1.29 14.70 -12.32
N ARG A 27 0.37 14.64 -11.34
CA ARG A 27 -0.01 13.38 -10.69
C ARG A 27 -0.72 12.44 -11.66
N ALA A 28 -1.55 12.97 -12.56
CA ALA A 28 -2.19 12.15 -13.59
C ALA A 28 -1.15 11.50 -14.52
N GLU A 29 -0.12 12.24 -14.94
CA GLU A 29 0.97 11.67 -15.75
C GLU A 29 1.85 10.70 -14.93
N MET A 30 2.11 10.96 -13.65
CA MET A 30 2.82 10.00 -12.78
C MET A 30 2.05 8.68 -12.64
N ARG A 31 0.73 8.73 -12.47
CA ARG A 31 -0.13 7.54 -12.43
C ARG A 31 -0.11 6.78 -13.75
N ARG A 32 -0.16 7.51 -14.88
CA ARG A 32 -0.07 6.94 -16.22
C ARG A 32 1.29 6.28 -16.45
N MET A 33 2.37 6.92 -16.03
CA MET A 33 3.73 6.37 -16.11
C MET A 33 3.88 5.12 -15.23
N GLY A 34 3.40 5.17 -13.98
CA GLY A 34 3.38 4.01 -13.08
C GLY A 34 2.59 2.83 -13.67
N ALA A 35 1.44 3.08 -14.30
CA ALA A 35 0.67 2.05 -15.01
C ALA A 35 1.41 1.47 -16.24
N ALA A 36 2.08 2.31 -17.03
CA ALA A 36 2.89 1.85 -18.16
C ALA A 36 4.07 0.99 -17.69
N MET A 37 4.79 1.43 -16.65
CA MET A 37 5.88 0.67 -16.05
C MET A 37 5.42 -0.66 -15.46
N ARG A 38 4.25 -0.73 -14.80
CA ARG A 38 3.67 -2.01 -14.35
C ARG A 38 3.42 -2.99 -15.50
N ARG A 39 2.94 -2.50 -16.65
CA ARG A 39 2.78 -3.32 -17.86
C ARG A 39 4.13 -3.81 -18.39
N VAL A 40 5.17 -2.97 -18.37
CA VAL A 40 6.52 -3.37 -18.75
C VAL A 40 7.04 -4.46 -17.80
N ILE A 41 6.96 -4.25 -16.48
CA ILE A 41 7.40 -5.22 -15.46
C ILE A 41 6.69 -6.57 -15.65
N GLU A 42 5.36 -6.58 -15.75
CA GLU A 42 4.57 -7.79 -15.98
C GLU A 42 5.00 -8.55 -17.23
N ARG A 43 5.31 -7.84 -18.33
CA ARG A 43 5.68 -8.46 -19.61
C ARG A 43 7.16 -8.82 -19.70
N LEU A 44 8.02 -8.15 -18.93
CA LEU A 44 9.45 -8.43 -18.85
C LEU A 44 9.70 -9.72 -18.06
N VAL A 45 9.01 -9.89 -16.93
CA VAL A 45 9.12 -11.09 -16.11
C VAL A 45 8.64 -12.29 -16.93
N ASN A 46 9.54 -13.24 -17.16
CA ASN A 46 9.34 -14.42 -18.03
C ASN A 46 9.15 -14.11 -19.54
N SER A 47 9.66 -12.97 -20.02
CA SER A 47 9.65 -12.64 -21.45
C SER A 47 10.43 -13.67 -22.27
N LYS A 48 9.91 -13.95 -23.47
CA LYS A 48 10.57 -14.75 -24.52
C LYS A 48 10.79 -13.94 -25.79
N ALA A 49 10.80 -12.61 -25.66
CA ALA A 49 11.02 -11.73 -26.80
C ALA A 49 12.42 -11.97 -27.43
N PRO A 50 12.57 -11.75 -28.74
CA PRO A 50 13.86 -11.82 -29.41
C PRO A 50 14.89 -10.86 -28.80
N LEU A 51 16.18 -11.22 -28.90
CA LEU A 51 17.29 -10.43 -28.35
C LEU A 51 17.28 -8.97 -28.84
N ASP A 52 17.03 -8.74 -30.12
CA ASP A 52 17.08 -7.40 -30.70
C ASP A 52 15.92 -6.51 -30.21
N GLU A 53 14.72 -7.08 -30.02
CA GLU A 53 13.60 -6.36 -29.40
C GLU A 53 13.86 -6.03 -27.91
N LEU A 54 14.52 -6.94 -27.18
CA LEU A 54 14.92 -6.68 -25.80
C LEU A 54 15.97 -5.57 -25.69
N ARG A 55 16.90 -5.49 -26.65
CA ARG A 55 17.90 -4.41 -26.72
C ARG A 55 17.24 -3.06 -26.97
N GLU A 56 16.39 -2.97 -27.99
CA GLU A 56 15.67 -1.73 -28.31
C GLU A 56 14.82 -1.25 -27.12
N ALA A 57 14.10 -2.18 -26.46
CA ALA A 57 13.32 -1.85 -25.28
C ALA A 57 14.19 -1.37 -24.09
N ALA A 58 15.38 -1.96 -23.90
CA ALA A 58 16.32 -1.54 -22.87
C ALA A 58 16.83 -0.11 -23.12
N ASP A 59 17.28 0.19 -24.33
CA ASP A 59 17.75 1.53 -24.71
C ASP A 59 16.66 2.60 -24.45
N MET A 60 15.40 2.29 -24.80
CA MET A 60 14.27 3.18 -24.52
C MET A 60 14.04 3.41 -23.03
N LEU A 61 14.17 2.37 -22.20
CA LEU A 61 14.00 2.48 -20.74
C LEU A 61 15.14 3.29 -20.11
N GLU A 62 16.37 3.14 -20.59
CA GLU A 62 17.54 3.91 -20.14
C GLU A 62 17.38 5.40 -20.46
N GLU A 63 16.89 5.76 -21.65
CA GLU A 63 16.59 7.15 -22.00
C GLU A 63 15.48 7.77 -21.13
N ILE A 64 14.46 6.98 -20.78
CA ILE A 64 13.42 7.41 -19.83
C ILE A 64 14.05 7.65 -18.44
N ALA A 65 14.89 6.74 -17.97
CA ALA A 65 15.59 6.87 -16.69
C ALA A 65 16.48 8.13 -16.67
N HIS A 66 17.30 8.34 -17.70
CA HIS A 66 18.13 9.53 -17.85
C HIS A 66 17.31 10.83 -17.87
N THR A 67 16.09 10.81 -18.39
CA THR A 67 15.20 11.96 -18.33
C THR A 67 14.77 12.25 -16.89
N LEU A 68 14.40 11.23 -16.12
CA LEU A 68 13.99 11.38 -14.71
C LEU A 68 15.16 11.77 -13.79
N GLU A 69 16.37 11.28 -14.04
CA GLU A 69 17.58 11.56 -13.24
C GLU A 69 17.98 13.05 -13.24
N LYS A 70 17.53 13.82 -14.23
CA LYS A 70 17.78 15.27 -14.32
C LYS A 70 17.01 16.07 -13.27
N HIS A 71 16.06 15.45 -12.58
CA HIS A 71 15.17 16.10 -11.63
C HIS A 71 15.42 15.64 -10.19
N PRO A 72 15.29 16.53 -9.20
CA PRO A 72 15.44 16.15 -7.80
C PRO A 72 14.34 15.17 -7.37
N GLN A 73 14.69 14.21 -6.52
CA GLN A 73 13.75 13.30 -5.87
C GLN A 73 13.27 13.89 -4.54
N GLY A 74 11.97 13.76 -4.25
CA GLY A 74 11.42 14.06 -2.94
C GLY A 74 11.75 12.97 -1.91
N ARG A 75 11.57 13.25 -0.62
CA ARG A 75 11.60 12.21 0.42
C ARG A 75 10.21 11.57 0.52
N MET A 76 10.14 10.25 0.38
CA MET A 76 8.90 9.46 0.55
C MET A 76 8.43 9.43 2.01
N TYR A 77 9.36 9.46 2.96
CA TYR A 77 9.08 9.37 4.40
C TYR A 77 8.75 10.73 5.01
N GLU A 78 7.49 11.14 4.87
CA GLU A 78 6.86 12.00 5.88
C GLU A 78 5.90 11.22 6.80
N PHE A 79 5.35 10.05 6.41
CA PHE A 79 4.46 9.24 7.27
C PHE A 79 4.46 7.74 6.91
N ALA A 80 4.23 6.85 7.88
CA ALA A 80 3.96 5.43 7.60
C ALA A 80 2.50 5.27 7.13
N GLU A 81 2.32 4.63 5.98
CA GLU A 81 1.20 4.89 5.07
C GLU A 81 -0.20 4.61 5.63
N SER A 82 -0.43 3.53 6.37
CA SER A 82 -1.72 3.30 7.03
C SER A 82 -1.73 3.55 8.53
N ALA A 83 -0.60 3.29 9.22
CA ALA A 83 -0.51 3.34 10.68
C ALA A 83 -0.45 4.77 11.28
N ASN A 84 0.03 5.75 10.51
CA ASN A 84 0.35 7.10 11.01
C ASN A 84 -0.22 8.24 10.15
N ALA A 85 -1.11 7.95 9.19
CA ALA A 85 -1.61 8.92 8.22
C ALA A 85 -2.65 9.89 8.84
N GLY A 86 -2.18 10.89 9.58
CA GLY A 86 -3.00 11.97 10.12
C GLY A 86 -3.44 13.05 9.10
N ALA A 87 -3.24 12.86 7.79
CA ALA A 87 -3.66 13.78 6.72
C ALA A 87 -3.79 13.08 5.34
N PRO A 88 -4.62 13.60 4.41
CA PRO A 88 -5.35 12.74 3.47
C PRO A 88 -4.69 12.60 2.07
N LEU A 89 -4.55 11.36 1.63
CA LEU A 89 -4.47 10.86 0.24
C LEU A 89 -3.23 11.13 -0.63
N ALA A 90 -2.47 12.21 -0.43
CA ALA A 90 -1.26 12.45 -1.23
C ALA A 90 -0.18 11.36 -1.08
N PHE A 91 -0.11 10.73 0.10
CA PHE A 91 0.92 9.76 0.45
C PHE A 91 0.67 8.38 -0.18
N PHE A 92 -0.59 8.00 -0.40
CA PHE A 92 -0.91 6.66 -0.89
C PHE A 92 -0.50 6.42 -2.34
N ASP A 93 -0.40 7.46 -3.18
CA ASP A 93 -0.04 7.32 -4.60
C ASP A 93 1.31 6.63 -4.81
N HIS A 94 2.23 6.76 -3.85
CA HIS A 94 3.58 6.19 -3.94
C HIS A 94 3.78 4.92 -3.10
N SER A 95 2.73 4.45 -2.42
CA SER A 95 2.76 3.24 -1.62
C SER A 95 3.30 2.04 -2.37
N PRO A 96 4.19 1.22 -1.78
CA PRO A 96 4.65 -0.01 -2.41
C PRO A 96 3.57 -1.09 -2.48
N VAL A 97 2.40 -0.86 -1.87
CA VAL A 97 1.28 -1.81 -1.84
C VAL A 97 0.06 -1.25 -2.58
N MET A 98 -0.33 -0.02 -2.27
CA MET A 98 -1.54 0.62 -2.83
C MET A 98 -1.24 1.59 -3.97
N GLY A 99 0.02 2.01 -4.12
CA GLY A 99 0.38 3.21 -4.84
C GLY A 99 0.24 3.09 -6.34
N VAL A 100 -0.74 3.80 -6.89
CA VAL A 100 -1.00 3.84 -8.33
C VAL A 100 0.14 4.48 -9.15
N SER A 101 0.97 5.31 -8.51
CA SER A 101 2.17 5.94 -9.08
C SER A 101 3.45 5.17 -8.75
N ASN A 102 3.39 4.14 -7.90
CA ASN A 102 4.52 3.25 -7.63
C ASN A 102 4.44 2.01 -8.54
N PRO A 103 5.38 1.82 -9.48
CA PRO A 103 5.31 0.71 -10.41
C PRO A 103 5.60 -0.66 -9.80
N LEU A 104 6.10 -0.71 -8.56
CA LEU A 104 6.26 -1.97 -7.83
C LEU A 104 4.94 -2.43 -7.18
N ALA A 105 4.03 -1.50 -6.91
CA ALA A 105 2.78 -1.81 -6.24
C ALA A 105 1.85 -2.63 -7.15
N PRO A 106 1.10 -3.61 -6.59
CA PRO A 106 0.02 -4.32 -7.28
C PRO A 106 -1.30 -3.52 -7.40
N PRO A 107 -1.28 -2.22 -7.13
CA PRO A 107 -2.32 -1.41 -6.46
C PRO A 107 -3.44 -2.19 -5.74
N LEU A 108 -3.22 -2.46 -4.45
CA LEU A 108 -4.28 -2.87 -3.54
C LEU A 108 -5.26 -1.70 -3.32
N LYS A 109 -6.54 -1.95 -3.60
CA LYS A 109 -7.63 -1.00 -3.32
C LYS A 109 -8.22 -1.32 -1.96
N LEU A 110 -8.38 -0.32 -1.10
CA LEU A 110 -9.02 -0.48 0.20
C LEU A 110 -10.33 0.29 0.24
N GLU A 111 -11.35 -0.32 0.82
CA GLU A 111 -12.65 0.27 1.09
C GLU A 111 -13.03 0.00 2.55
N VAL A 112 -13.63 0.99 3.20
CA VAL A 112 -14.20 0.82 4.54
C VAL A 112 -15.67 0.50 4.37
N ILE A 113 -16.09 -0.65 4.87
CA ILE A 113 -17.48 -1.12 4.87
C ILE A 113 -17.88 -1.31 6.33
N ASP A 114 -18.76 -0.44 6.82
CA ASP A 114 -19.12 -0.32 8.24
C ASP A 114 -17.87 -0.13 9.14
N ASP A 115 -17.57 -1.09 10.00
CA ASP A 115 -16.41 -1.11 10.91
C ASP A 115 -15.26 -2.02 10.41
N ARG A 116 -15.34 -2.46 9.14
CA ARG A 116 -14.38 -3.39 8.53
C ARG A 116 -13.69 -2.78 7.33
N VAL A 117 -12.54 -3.36 6.98
CA VAL A 117 -11.79 -3.01 5.76
C VAL A 117 -11.90 -4.16 4.77
N ARG A 118 -12.32 -3.82 3.55
CA ARG A 118 -12.20 -4.69 2.38
C ARG A 118 -11.01 -4.26 1.54
N GLY A 119 -10.18 -5.22 1.14
CA GLY A 119 -9.10 -5.02 0.19
C GLY A 119 -9.34 -5.79 -1.09
N GLU A 120 -9.05 -5.19 -2.25
CA GLU A 120 -9.13 -5.85 -3.56
C GLU A 120 -7.84 -5.66 -4.34
N VAL A 121 -7.31 -6.76 -4.87
CA VAL A 121 -6.06 -6.76 -5.65
C VAL A 121 -6.06 -7.90 -6.66
N ARG A 122 -5.36 -7.69 -7.78
CA ARG A 122 -5.11 -8.72 -8.79
C ARG A 122 -3.62 -8.78 -9.10
N TYR A 123 -2.98 -9.88 -8.70
CA TYR A 123 -1.56 -10.10 -8.96
C TYR A 123 -1.32 -10.76 -10.34
N GLY A 124 -0.32 -10.27 -11.07
CA GLY A 124 0.20 -10.89 -12.28
C GLY A 124 1.53 -11.65 -12.04
N SER A 125 2.19 -12.06 -13.11
CA SER A 125 3.45 -12.84 -13.07
C SER A 125 4.57 -12.10 -12.36
N ALA A 126 4.54 -10.76 -12.33
CA ALA A 126 5.52 -9.96 -11.61
C ALA A 126 5.59 -10.28 -10.09
N TYR A 127 4.53 -10.90 -9.55
CA TYR A 127 4.39 -11.22 -8.13
C TYR A 127 4.38 -12.74 -7.87
N GLU A 128 4.69 -13.55 -8.88
CA GLU A 128 4.75 -14.99 -8.79
C GLU A 128 5.86 -15.43 -7.82
N GLY A 129 5.56 -16.42 -6.97
CA GLY A 129 6.55 -17.08 -6.13
C GLY A 129 6.65 -18.55 -6.51
N PRO A 130 5.77 -19.41 -5.97
CA PRO A 130 5.57 -20.75 -6.51
C PRO A 130 4.89 -20.70 -7.89
N PRO A 131 5.07 -21.74 -8.73
CA PRO A 131 4.41 -21.80 -10.04
C PRO A 131 2.89 -21.59 -9.94
N GLY A 132 2.39 -20.56 -10.63
CA GLY A 132 0.97 -20.19 -10.72
C GLY A 132 0.40 -19.50 -9.47
N ALA A 133 1.22 -19.18 -8.46
CA ALA A 133 0.76 -18.62 -7.20
C ALA A 133 1.52 -17.36 -6.79
N VAL A 134 0.81 -16.45 -6.12
CA VAL A 134 1.38 -15.23 -5.53
C VAL A 134 2.45 -15.62 -4.51
N HIS A 135 3.60 -14.95 -4.55
CA HIS A 135 4.63 -15.11 -3.53
C HIS A 135 4.07 -14.71 -2.16
N GLY A 136 4.24 -15.58 -1.16
CA GLY A 136 3.67 -15.38 0.18
C GLY A 136 4.06 -14.04 0.83
N GLY A 137 5.24 -13.50 0.50
CA GLY A 137 5.68 -12.18 0.93
C GLY A 137 4.79 -11.02 0.46
N TYR A 138 4.23 -11.06 -0.76
CA TYR A 138 3.29 -10.03 -1.23
C TYR A 138 1.94 -10.15 -0.54
N VAL A 139 1.48 -11.38 -0.27
CA VAL A 139 0.31 -11.63 0.56
C VAL A 139 0.50 -11.07 1.97
N ALA A 140 1.68 -11.26 2.55
CA ALA A 140 2.02 -10.71 3.86
C ALA A 140 2.04 -9.18 3.88
N CYS A 141 2.62 -8.58 2.85
CA CYS A 141 2.65 -7.14 2.68
C CYS A 141 1.23 -6.55 2.55
N ALA A 142 0.34 -7.21 1.81
CA ALA A 142 -1.06 -6.81 1.73
C ALA A 142 -1.80 -6.97 3.06
N PHE A 143 -1.56 -8.06 3.82
CA PHE A 143 -2.16 -8.20 5.15
C PHE A 143 -1.71 -7.10 6.12
N ASP A 144 -0.43 -6.72 6.11
CA ASP A 144 0.06 -5.61 6.95
C ASP A 144 -0.71 -4.31 6.64
N GLU A 145 -0.94 -4.02 5.36
CA GLU A 145 -1.67 -2.83 4.92
C GLU A 145 -3.15 -2.87 5.32
N VAL A 146 -3.85 -3.97 5.03
CA VAL A 146 -5.30 -4.11 5.30
C VAL A 146 -5.57 -4.08 6.81
N LEU A 147 -4.78 -4.81 7.60
CA LEU A 147 -4.91 -4.85 9.05
C LEU A 147 -4.49 -3.52 9.69
N GLY A 148 -3.48 -2.85 9.10
CA GLY A 148 -3.03 -1.53 9.51
C GLY A 148 -4.11 -0.46 9.30
N LEU A 149 -4.85 -0.51 8.18
CA LEU A 149 -5.99 0.39 7.99
C LEU A 149 -7.12 0.06 8.97
N ALA A 150 -7.41 -1.23 9.21
CA ALA A 150 -8.47 -1.64 10.12
C ALA A 150 -8.29 -1.07 11.54
N GLN A 151 -7.07 -1.08 12.09
CA GLN A 151 -6.82 -0.45 13.39
C GLN A 151 -6.98 1.08 13.33
N THR A 152 -6.54 1.71 12.23
CA THR A 152 -6.52 3.18 12.10
C THR A 152 -7.94 3.72 12.05
N ILE A 153 -8.83 3.08 11.29
CA ILE A 153 -10.25 3.50 11.20
C ILE A 153 -10.99 3.29 12.53
N GLY A 154 -10.57 2.32 13.33
CA GLY A 154 -11.11 2.12 14.66
C GLY A 154 -10.58 3.10 15.71
N GLY A 155 -9.76 4.09 15.32
CA GLY A 155 -9.28 5.16 16.20
C GLY A 155 -8.08 4.80 17.07
N HIS A 156 -7.33 3.74 16.73
CA HIS A 156 -6.22 3.25 17.56
C HIS A 156 -4.87 3.17 16.81
N PRO A 157 -4.42 4.25 16.11
CA PRO A 157 -3.22 4.25 15.28
C PRO A 157 -2.01 3.68 16.01
N GLY A 158 -1.37 2.67 15.40
CA GLY A 158 -0.27 1.96 16.00
C GLY A 158 0.65 1.33 14.97
N MET A 159 1.90 1.10 15.36
CA MET A 159 2.88 0.41 14.54
C MET A 159 2.68 -1.11 14.64
N THR A 160 2.94 -1.84 13.55
CA THR A 160 2.91 -3.30 13.55
C THR A 160 3.90 -3.85 14.60
N GLY A 161 3.37 -4.56 15.59
CA GLY A 161 4.14 -5.29 16.60
C GLY A 161 4.39 -6.73 16.17
N THR A 162 3.34 -7.45 15.79
CA THR A 162 3.44 -8.79 15.21
C THR A 162 2.45 -8.98 14.08
N LEU A 163 2.84 -9.74 13.06
CA LEU A 163 1.96 -10.19 11.99
C LEU A 163 2.13 -11.70 11.84
N THR A 164 1.07 -12.47 12.07
CA THR A 164 1.06 -13.93 11.95
C THR A 164 0.12 -14.33 10.82
N ILE A 165 0.59 -15.13 9.87
CA ILE A 165 -0.18 -15.50 8.69
C ILE A 165 -0.21 -17.02 8.57
N ARG A 166 -1.41 -17.56 8.28
CA ARG A 166 -1.62 -18.96 7.95
C ARG A 166 -2.04 -19.06 6.48
N TYR A 167 -1.15 -19.60 5.65
CA TYR A 167 -1.45 -19.91 4.25
C TYR A 167 -2.24 -21.22 4.19
N ARG A 168 -3.52 -21.14 3.84
CA ARG A 168 -4.46 -22.27 3.79
C ARG A 168 -4.43 -22.98 2.45
N ARG A 169 -4.33 -22.21 1.35
CA ARG A 169 -4.26 -22.68 -0.03
C ARG A 169 -3.33 -21.79 -0.85
N PRO A 170 -2.76 -22.28 -1.97
CA PRO A 170 -2.07 -21.42 -2.92
C PRO A 170 -2.96 -20.24 -3.31
N THR A 171 -2.42 -19.04 -3.26
CA THR A 171 -3.13 -17.83 -3.70
C THR A 171 -2.93 -17.69 -5.20
N PRO A 172 -3.97 -17.86 -6.04
CA PRO A 172 -3.82 -17.87 -7.49
C PRO A 172 -3.43 -16.50 -8.06
N LEU A 173 -2.68 -16.51 -9.17
CA LEU A 173 -2.44 -15.33 -10.01
C LEU A 173 -3.63 -15.06 -10.93
N TYR A 174 -3.70 -13.84 -11.48
CA TYR A 174 -4.62 -13.44 -12.54
C TYR A 174 -6.12 -13.58 -12.19
N VAL A 175 -6.47 -13.54 -10.92
CA VAL A 175 -7.86 -13.47 -10.46
C VAL A 175 -7.99 -12.33 -9.45
N ASP A 176 -9.21 -11.86 -9.26
CA ASP A 176 -9.49 -10.83 -8.28
C ASP A 176 -9.51 -11.48 -6.89
N LEU A 177 -8.68 -10.95 -5.99
CA LEU A 177 -8.52 -11.43 -4.63
C LEU A 177 -9.15 -10.44 -3.67
N ARG A 178 -9.85 -10.96 -2.66
CA ARG A 178 -10.53 -10.16 -1.65
C ARG A 178 -9.93 -10.38 -0.28
N PHE A 179 -9.49 -9.31 0.35
CA PHE A 179 -9.18 -9.25 1.77
C PHE A 179 -10.38 -8.72 2.55
N ASP A 180 -10.66 -9.28 3.72
CA ASP A 180 -11.63 -8.73 4.67
C ASP A 180 -10.98 -8.71 6.06
N ALA A 181 -11.00 -7.58 6.75
CA ALA A 181 -10.33 -7.38 8.04
C ALA A 181 -11.11 -6.52 9.01
N GLY A 182 -10.81 -6.64 10.30
CA GLY A 182 -11.39 -5.82 11.35
C GLY A 182 -10.60 -5.88 12.66
N ILE A 183 -11.05 -5.10 13.64
CA ILE A 183 -10.51 -5.13 15.01
C ILE A 183 -11.21 -6.24 15.79
N ASP A 184 -10.44 -7.07 16.48
CA ASP A 184 -10.96 -8.09 17.39
C ASP A 184 -11.05 -7.56 18.82
N LYS A 185 -10.01 -6.85 19.27
CA LYS A 185 -9.89 -6.36 20.65
C LYS A 185 -8.91 -5.19 20.74
N VAL A 186 -9.20 -4.26 21.66
CA VAL A 186 -8.24 -3.25 22.13
C VAL A 186 -7.93 -3.48 23.61
N ASP A 187 -6.64 -3.47 23.97
CA ASP A 187 -6.14 -3.67 25.33
C ASP A 187 -5.05 -2.63 25.66
N GLY A 188 -5.47 -1.49 26.20
CA GLY A 188 -4.59 -0.36 26.46
C GLY A 188 -3.92 0.14 25.18
N ARG A 189 -2.61 -0.11 25.04
CA ARG A 189 -1.81 0.28 23.85
C ARG A 189 -1.77 -0.80 22.76
N LYS A 190 -2.45 -1.93 22.95
CA LYS A 190 -2.43 -3.06 22.02
C LYS A 190 -3.75 -3.13 21.26
N THR A 191 -3.68 -3.10 19.94
CA THR A 191 -4.83 -3.33 19.06
C THR A 191 -4.63 -4.64 18.33
N TYR A 192 -5.57 -5.57 18.51
CA TYR A 192 -5.58 -6.87 17.88
C TYR A 192 -6.55 -6.82 16.69
N THR A 193 -6.07 -7.23 15.53
CA THR A 193 -6.85 -7.30 14.29
C THR A 193 -6.75 -8.67 13.66
N SER A 194 -7.78 -9.05 12.91
CA SER A 194 -7.79 -10.27 12.12
C SER A 194 -8.28 -10.01 10.72
N GLY A 195 -7.85 -10.84 9.78
CA GLY A 195 -8.31 -10.76 8.40
C GLY A 195 -8.14 -12.05 7.61
N THR A 196 -8.84 -12.12 6.50
CA THR A 196 -8.90 -13.27 5.60
C THR A 196 -8.68 -12.84 4.16
N LEU A 197 -8.07 -13.71 3.35
CA LEU A 197 -7.84 -13.56 1.91
C LEU A 197 -8.57 -14.67 1.16
N TYR A 198 -9.41 -14.27 0.20
CA TYR A 198 -10.19 -15.16 -0.65
C TYR A 198 -9.86 -15.00 -2.14
N ALA A 199 -9.95 -16.11 -2.87
CA ALA A 199 -10.09 -16.15 -4.32
C ALA A 199 -11.48 -16.72 -4.66
N GLY A 200 -12.43 -15.86 -5.00
CA GLY A 200 -13.84 -16.26 -5.02
C GLY A 200 -14.30 -16.69 -3.63
N ASP A 201 -14.71 -17.96 -3.50
CA ASP A 201 -15.14 -18.56 -2.21
C ASP A 201 -14.01 -19.33 -1.50
N ASP A 202 -12.84 -19.49 -2.14
CA ASP A 202 -11.73 -20.24 -1.58
C ASP A 202 -10.91 -19.39 -0.61
N LEU A 203 -10.89 -19.79 0.67
CA LEU A 203 -9.98 -19.20 1.66
C LEU A 203 -8.54 -19.59 1.34
N CYS A 204 -7.75 -18.60 0.91
CA CYS A 204 -6.33 -18.74 0.57
C CYS A 204 -5.44 -18.54 1.79
N ALA A 205 -5.70 -17.52 2.61
CA ALA A 205 -4.91 -17.23 3.79
C ALA A 205 -5.73 -16.47 4.84
N GLU A 206 -5.26 -16.50 6.09
CA GLU A 206 -5.79 -15.70 7.19
C GLU A 206 -4.63 -15.13 8.01
N ALA A 207 -4.86 -14.00 8.67
CA ALA A 207 -3.83 -13.28 9.41
C ALA A 207 -4.36 -12.72 10.73
N GLU A 208 -3.47 -12.67 11.71
CA GLU A 208 -3.63 -11.98 12.99
C GLU A 208 -2.55 -10.91 13.10
N GLY A 209 -2.98 -9.69 13.41
CA GLY A 209 -2.12 -8.53 13.61
C GLY A 209 -2.19 -8.03 15.05
N LEU A 210 -1.04 -7.68 15.62
CA LEU A 210 -0.93 -6.90 16.85
C LEU A 210 -0.27 -5.58 16.51
N PHE A 211 -0.98 -4.49 16.77
CA PHE A 211 -0.49 -3.12 16.60
C PHE A 211 -0.27 -2.47 17.97
N ILE A 212 0.81 -1.72 18.09
CA ILE A 212 1.19 -1.02 19.31
C ILE A 212 1.00 0.47 19.10
N ALA A 213 0.05 1.05 19.83
CA ALA A 213 -0.21 2.48 19.82
C ALA A 213 1.07 3.27 20.11
N VAL A 214 1.41 4.19 19.23
CA VAL A 214 2.60 5.03 19.32
C VAL A 214 2.21 6.45 19.69
N ASP A 215 3.05 7.06 20.51
CA ASP A 215 2.92 8.47 20.83
C ASP A 215 3.41 9.28 19.63
N MET A 216 2.48 9.97 18.96
CA MET A 216 2.76 10.74 17.75
C MET A 216 3.76 11.87 17.98
N VAL A 217 3.87 12.39 19.21
CA VAL A 217 4.90 13.38 19.58
C VAL A 217 6.29 12.75 19.51
N LYS A 218 6.44 11.53 20.04
CA LYS A 218 7.71 10.78 19.98
C LYS A 218 8.07 10.35 18.56
N ILE A 219 7.08 10.02 17.73
CA ILE A 219 7.31 9.74 16.31
C ILE A 219 7.83 10.99 15.60
N ALA A 220 7.19 12.15 15.80
CA ALA A 220 7.64 13.41 15.21
C ALA A 220 9.08 13.78 15.64
N GLU A 221 9.44 13.60 16.91
CA GLU A 221 10.81 13.80 17.41
C GLU A 221 11.82 12.82 16.79
N LEU A 222 11.44 11.55 16.62
CA LEU A 222 12.29 10.56 15.96
C LEU A 222 12.50 10.88 14.46
N MET A 223 11.46 11.36 13.79
CA MET A 223 11.54 11.79 12.39
C MET A 223 12.41 13.04 12.23
N LYS A 224 12.27 14.04 13.11
CA LYS A 224 13.13 15.23 13.12
C LYS A 224 14.61 14.86 13.24
N ARG A 225 14.94 13.96 14.18
CA ARG A 225 16.31 13.45 14.36
C ARG A 225 16.88 12.68 13.16
N ARG A 226 16.02 12.08 12.32
CA ARG A 226 16.42 11.40 11.08
C ARG A 226 16.56 12.36 9.91
N ALA A 227 15.84 13.48 9.93
CA ALA A 227 15.96 14.53 8.92
C ALA A 227 17.26 15.33 9.06
N ASP A 228 17.75 15.48 10.29
CA ASP A 228 18.99 16.19 10.65
C ASP A 228 20.28 15.35 10.44
N ARG A 229 20.19 14.16 9.84
CA ARG A 229 21.32 13.28 9.47
C ARG A 229 21.46 13.21 7.96
#